data_AF-A0A1F7BP94-F1
#
_entry.id   AF-A0A1F7BP94-F1
#
_cell.length_a   1.000
_cell.length_b   1.000
_cell.length_c   1.000
_cell.angle_alpha   90.00
_cell.angle_beta   90.00
_cell.angle_gamma   90.00
#
_symmetry.space_group_name_H-M   'P 1'
#
loop_
_entity.id
_entity.type
_entity.pdbx_description
1 polymer ?
#
loop_
_entity_poly.entity_id
_entity_poly.type
_entity_poly.pdbx_seq_one_letter_code
_entity_poly.pdbx_strand_id
1 'polypeptide(L)'
;MATSLSITELRNIDTVDLLREADSQRVLVAQLHLGLGVGKEKDTARYRREKKYLARMLGVISEKESLKPPSGRRTVHSPASKS
;
A
#
# COMPACT_ATOMS: atom_id res chain seq x y z
N MET A 1 -2.61 13.11 -15.16
CA MET A 1 -2.83 11.84 -15.89
C MET A 1 -1.63 10.97 -15.61
N ALA A 2 -1.79 9.97 -14.75
CA ALA A 2 -0.80 8.91 -14.59
C ALA A 2 -1.53 7.63 -14.99
N THR A 3 -1.01 6.94 -16.02
CA THR A 3 -1.44 5.60 -16.38
C THR A 3 -1.32 4.72 -15.14
N SER A 4 -2.45 4.18 -14.67
CA SER A 4 -2.45 3.26 -13.53
C SER A 4 -1.56 2.08 -13.87
N LEU A 5 -0.47 1.90 -13.11
CA LEU A 5 0.46 0.81 -13.36
C LEU A 5 -0.25 -0.54 -13.21
N SER A 6 0.17 -1.49 -14.03
CA SER A 6 -0.24 -2.88 -13.92
C SER A 6 0.31 -3.49 -12.62
N ILE A 7 -0.30 -4.60 -12.19
CA ILE A 7 0.16 -5.29 -10.97
C ILE A 7 1.61 -5.78 -11.10
N THR A 8 2.03 -6.16 -12.31
CA THR A 8 3.40 -6.60 -12.62
C THR A 8 4.39 -5.45 -12.48
N GLU A 9 4.04 -4.26 -12.97
CA GLU A 9 4.86 -3.06 -12.81
C GLU A 9 4.96 -2.66 -11.33
N LEU A 10 3.85 -2.69 -10.59
CA LEU A 10 3.85 -2.40 -9.14
C LEU A 10 4.77 -3.33 -8.34
N ARG A 11 4.88 -4.60 -8.74
CA ARG A 11 5.79 -5.57 -8.11
C ARG A 11 7.26 -5.26 -8.35
N ASN A 12 7.59 -4.59 -9.46
CA ASN A 12 8.97 -4.24 -9.81
C ASN A 12 9.44 -2.95 -9.14
N ILE A 13 8.54 -2.12 -8.59
CA ILE A 13 8.89 -0.91 -7.85
C ILE A 13 9.47 -1.28 -6.48
N ASP A 14 10.44 -0.49 -6.01
CA ASP A 14 10.97 -0.64 -4.66
C ASP A 14 9.89 -0.39 -3.59
N THR A 15 10.01 -1.07 -2.45
CA THR A 15 9.00 -0.96 -1.38
C THR A 15 8.88 0.47 -0.85
N VAL A 16 10.00 1.21 -0.76
CA VAL A 16 10.00 2.58 -0.24
C VAL A 16 9.30 3.53 -1.19
N ASP A 17 9.57 3.42 -2.49
CA ASP A 17 8.93 4.25 -3.51
C ASP A 17 7.44 3.90 -3.66
N LEU A 18 7.10 2.61 -3.57
CA LEU A 18 5.71 2.16 -3.60
C LEU A 18 4.90 2.68 -2.39
N LEU A 19 5.52 2.78 -1.21
CA LEU A 19 4.91 3.38 -0.02
C LEU A 19 4.64 4.88 -0.22
N ARG A 20 5.63 5.63 -0.73
CA ARG A 20 5.48 7.07 -1.03
C ARG A 20 4.38 7.33 -2.06
N GLU A 21 4.32 6.52 -3.10
CA GLU A 21 3.27 6.61 -4.11
C GLU A 21 1.90 6.27 -3.51
N ALA A 22 1.83 5.25 -2.63
CA ALA A 22 0.57 4.87 -1.97
C ALA A 22 0.04 5.98 -1.07
N ASP A 23 0.91 6.74 -0.41
CA ASP A 23 0.52 7.90 0.40
C ASP A 23 0.00 9.06 -0.46
N SER A 24 0.65 9.33 -1.59
CA SER A 24 0.15 10.31 -2.57
C SER A 24 -1.23 9.90 -3.10
N GLN A 25 -1.41 8.62 -3.42
CA GLN A 25 -2.66 8.07 -3.90
C GLN A 25 -3.77 8.10 -2.82
N ARG A 26 -3.43 7.90 -1.53
CA ARG A 26 -4.36 8.08 -0.42
C ARG A 26 -4.90 9.50 -0.35
N VAL A 27 -4.04 10.49 -0.48
CA VAL A 27 -4.43 11.91 -0.48
C VAL A 27 -5.39 12.20 -1.64
N LEU A 28 -5.08 11.70 -2.85
CA LEU A 28 -5.96 11.85 -4.01
C LEU A 28 -7.35 11.23 -3.77
N VAL A 29 -7.40 9.99 -3.27
CA VAL A 29 -8.67 9.30 -2.98
C VAL A 29 -9.47 10.04 -1.92
N ALA A 30 -8.81 10.59 -0.88
CA ALA A 30 -9.47 11.39 0.15
C ALA A 30 -10.04 12.70 -0.40
N GLN A 31 -9.28 13.40 -1.26
CA GLN A 31 -9.75 14.63 -1.92
C GLN A 31 -10.95 14.35 -2.83
N LEU A 32 -10.92 13.27 -3.62
CA LEU A 32 -12.05 12.87 -4.46
C LEU A 32 -13.28 12.52 -3.61
N HIS A 33 -13.09 11.80 -2.50
CA HIS A 33 -14.18 11.46 -1.59
C HIS A 33 -14.83 12.71 -0.98
N LEU A 34 -14.02 13.66 -0.51
CA LEU A 34 -14.50 14.94 0.01
C LEU A 34 -15.23 15.73 -1.08
N GLY A 35 -14.64 15.81 -2.28
CA GLY A 35 -15.23 16.48 -3.44
C GLY A 35 -16.60 15.92 -3.82
N LEU A 36 -16.77 14.60 -3.77
CA LEU A 36 -18.06 13.94 -4.00
C LEU A 36 -19.07 14.29 -2.89
N GLY A 37 -18.62 14.31 -1.63
CA GLY A 37 -19.47 14.63 -0.48
C GLY A 37 -20.00 16.06 -0.48
N VAL A 38 -19.21 17.02 -0.96
CA VAL A 38 -19.62 18.43 -1.09
C VAL A 38 -20.17 18.80 -2.48
N GLY A 39 -20.35 17.82 -3.37
CA GLY A 39 -20.89 18.02 -4.72
C GLY A 39 -19.98 18.76 -5.70
N LYS A 40 -18.71 18.98 -5.35
CA LYS A 40 -17.68 19.62 -6.18
C LYS A 40 -17.12 18.68 -7.24
N GLU A 41 -16.96 17.41 -6.90
CA GLU A 41 -16.57 16.33 -7.81
C GLU A 41 -17.82 15.56 -8.24
N LYS A 42 -17.91 15.18 -9.50
CA LYS A 42 -19.05 14.41 -10.05
C LYS A 42 -18.62 13.08 -10.64
N ASP A 43 -17.32 12.92 -10.91
CA ASP A 43 -16.80 11.69 -11.49
C ASP A 43 -16.60 10.60 -10.42
N THR A 44 -17.71 9.94 -10.09
CA THR A 44 -17.72 8.77 -9.20
C THR A 44 -16.94 7.60 -9.78
N ALA A 45 -16.83 7.49 -11.11
CA ALA A 45 -16.08 6.43 -11.76
C ALA A 45 -14.57 6.61 -11.53
N ARG A 46 -14.07 7.85 -11.60
CA ARG A 46 -12.70 8.18 -11.23
C ARG A 46 -12.40 7.81 -9.79
N TYR A 47 -13.22 8.23 -8.82
CA TYR A 47 -13.03 7.84 -7.42
C TYR A 47 -12.91 6.31 -7.25
N ARG A 48 -13.79 5.53 -7.90
CA ARG A 48 -13.75 4.07 -7.85
C ARG A 48 -12.48 3.49 -8.48
N ARG A 49 -12.00 4.06 -9.60
CA ARG A 49 -10.74 3.63 -10.24
C ARG A 49 -9.54 3.90 -9.34
N GLU A 50 -9.43 5.13 -8.82
CA GLU A 50 -8.31 5.52 -7.96
C GLU A 50 -8.27 4.72 -6.65
N LYS A 51 -9.46 4.46 -6.06
CA LYS A 51 -9.59 3.60 -4.87
C LYS A 51 -9.15 2.16 -5.14
N LYS A 52 -9.52 1.59 -6.29
CA LYS A 52 -9.07 0.25 -6.70
C LYS A 52 -7.56 0.21 -6.93
N TYR A 53 -7.00 1.26 -7.53
CA TYR A 53 -5.56 1.36 -7.73
C TYR A 53 -4.81 1.40 -6.39
N LEU A 54 -5.25 2.22 -5.43
CA LEU A 54 -4.71 2.23 -4.07
C LEU A 54 -4.75 0.84 -3.42
N ALA A 55 -5.87 0.13 -3.53
CA ALA A 55 -6.01 -1.21 -2.96
C ALA A 55 -4.98 -2.20 -3.55
N ARG A 56 -4.67 -2.11 -4.85
CA ARG A 56 -3.63 -2.93 -5.49
C ARG A 56 -2.25 -2.63 -4.94
N MET A 57 -1.92 -1.35 -4.77
CA MET A 57 -0.62 -0.92 -4.23
C MET A 57 -0.43 -1.47 -2.81
N LEU A 58 -1.44 -1.33 -1.96
CA LEU A 58 -1.42 -1.86 -0.59
C LEU A 58 -1.30 -3.39 -0.56
N GLY A 59 -1.96 -4.08 -1.49
CA GLY A 59 -1.82 -5.53 -1.64
C GLY A 59 -0.38 -5.95 -1.99
N VAL A 60 0.26 -5.27 -2.93
CA VAL A 60 1.66 -5.55 -3.32
C VAL A 60 2.63 -5.22 -2.17
N ILE A 61 2.41 -4.12 -1.44
CA ILE A 61 3.20 -3.80 -0.24
C ILE A 61 3.07 -4.94 0.78
N SER A 62 1.84 -5.39 1.07
CA SER A 62 1.60 -6.49 2.01
C SER A 62 2.25 -7.80 1.57
N GLU A 63 2.24 -8.10 0.27
CA GLU A 63 2.92 -9.26 -0.32
C GLU A 63 4.44 -9.16 -0.12
N LYS A 64 5.04 -8.00 -0.42
CA LYS A 64 6.47 -7.73 -0.23
C LYS A 64 6.90 -7.81 1.23
N GLU A 65 6.10 -7.29 2.14
CA GLU A 65 6.34 -7.35 3.59
C GLU A 65 6.25 -8.78 4.13
N SER A 66 5.28 -9.58 3.63
CA SER A 66 5.10 -10.98 4.06
C SER A 66 6.22 -11.91 3.58
N LEU A 67 6.87 -11.56 2.46
CA LEU A 67 8.00 -12.31 1.90
C LEU A 67 9.34 -11.97 2.58
N LYS A 68 9.43 -10.87 3.34
CA LYS A 68 10.62 -10.58 4.12
C LYS A 68 10.69 -11.55 5.30
N PRO A 69 11.81 -12.24 5.53
CA PRO A 69 11.97 -13.04 6.74
C PRO A 69 11.76 -12.12 7.96
N PRO A 70 11.06 -12.58 9.00
CA PRO A 70 10.79 -11.77 10.18
C PRO A 70 12.13 -11.31 10.74
N SER A 71 12.41 -10.02 10.58
CA SER A 71 13.64 -9.40 11.04
C SER A 71 13.54 -9.31 12.56
N GLY A 72 14.00 -10.36 13.24
CA GLY A 72 14.12 -10.38 14.70
C GLY A 72 13.12 -11.25 15.44
N ARG A 73 13.25 -12.59 15.35
CA ARG A 73 13.19 -13.36 16.59
C ARG A 73 14.57 -13.23 17.25
N ARG A 74 14.69 -12.35 18.23
CA ARG A 74 15.71 -12.48 19.29
C ARG A 74 15.53 -13.89 19.85
N THR A 75 16.43 -14.82 19.51
CA THR A 75 16.56 -16.08 20.21
C THR A 75 17.05 -15.73 21.61
N VAL A 76 16.12 -15.57 22.55
CA VAL A 76 16.43 -15.62 23.97
C VAL A 76 16.88 -17.06 24.23
N HIS A 77 18.19 -17.28 24.14
CA HIS A 77 18.81 -18.48 24.68
C HIS A 77 18.54 -18.49 26.18
N SER A 78 17.56 -19.29 26.63
CA SER A 78 17.49 -19.69 28.03
C SER A 78 18.67 -20.63 28.30
N PRO A 79 19.59 -20.32 29.23
CA PRO A 79 20.58 -21.30 29.64
C PRO A 79 19.84 -22.39 30.44
N ALA A 80 19.92 -23.61 29.93
CA ALA A 80 19.45 -24.79 30.64
C ALA A 80 20.17 -24.88 31.99
N SER A 81 19.42 -24.69 33.08
CA SER A 81 19.89 -25.08 34.42
C SER A 81 19.92 -26.61 34.45
N LYS A 82 21.12 -27.19 34.46
CA LYS A 82 21.33 -28.60 34.79
C LYS A 82 21.13 -28.78 36.29
N SER A 83 20.25 -29.73 36.64
CA SER A 83 20.14 -30.37 37.95
C SER A 83 21.38 -31.18 38.30
#